data_AF-A0A3G1A8Q7-F1
#
_entry.id   AF-A0A3G1A8Q7-F1
#
_cell.length_a   1.000
_cell.length_b   1.000
_cell.length_c   1.000
_cell.angle_alpha   90.00
_cell.angle_beta   90.00
_cell.angle_gamma   90.00
#
_symmetry.space_group_name_H-M   'P 1'
#
loop_
_entity.id
_entity.type
_entity.pdbx_description
1 polymer ?
#
loop_
_entity_poly.entity_id
_entity_poly.type
_entity_poly.pdbx_seq_one_letter_code
_entity_poly.pdbx_strand_id
1 'polypeptide(L)'
;MNFAGLLVVEVLLILASIILSLIAIYGRLVPAGETLAKWRSTFSSSAKLMKYGYWGFLGLIILAIIILVAGIAPHIGNLHGLISSSRSETNGMIISLVFTFLGAVLVAIVASIAYLIGWIGEIMFLFELSTQTSLQGFRTAGILYLLAFLVSFVSLVPHLILVISFVAPALQIAALIILRESAIEALKEAGQAPATNAPPVPQ
;
A
#
# COMPACT_ATOMS: atom_id res chain seq x y z
N MET A 1 -29.49 -11.58 -9.38
CA MET A 1 -28.49 -11.81 -8.30
C MET A 1 -29.00 -11.07 -7.07
N ASN A 2 -29.26 -11.76 -5.95
CA ASN A 2 -29.81 -11.10 -4.75
C ASN A 2 -28.71 -10.28 -4.06
N PHE A 3 -29.09 -9.19 -3.39
CA PHE A 3 -28.18 -8.26 -2.70
C PHE A 3 -27.14 -8.97 -1.80
N ALA A 4 -27.55 -10.01 -1.08
CA ALA A 4 -26.64 -10.83 -0.27
C ALA A 4 -25.56 -11.56 -1.09
N GLY A 5 -25.89 -12.03 -2.30
CA GLY A 5 -24.92 -12.65 -3.20
C GLY A 5 -23.91 -11.66 -3.76
N LEU A 6 -24.34 -10.42 -4.05
CA LEU A 6 -23.44 -9.34 -4.47
C LEU A 6 -22.44 -8.98 -3.35
N LEU A 7 -22.90 -8.86 -2.10
CA LEU A 7 -22.04 -8.57 -0.95
C LEU A 7 -20.98 -9.66 -0.73
N VAL A 8 -21.35 -10.94 -0.86
CA VAL A 8 -20.38 -12.04 -0.72
C VAL A 8 -19.30 -11.95 -1.79
N VAL A 9 -19.69 -11.70 -3.05
CA VAL A 9 -18.73 -11.54 -4.16
C VAL A 9 -17.81 -10.33 -3.92
N GLU A 10 -18.37 -9.20 -3.48
CA GLU A 10 -17.61 -7.99 -3.16
C GLU A 10 -16.58 -8.24 -2.05
N VAL A 11 -16.97 -8.90 -0.96
CA VAL A 11 -16.07 -9.26 0.14
C VAL A 11 -14.94 -10.17 -0.35
N LEU A 12 -15.25 -11.17 -1.17
CA LEU A 12 -14.23 -12.06 -1.74
C LEU A 12 -13.25 -11.32 -2.65
N LEU A 13 -13.73 -10.38 -3.47
CA LEU A 13 -12.88 -9.55 -4.34
C LEU A 13 -11.96 -8.63 -3.52
N ILE A 14 -12.48 -8.01 -2.46
CA ILE A 14 -11.69 -7.19 -1.54
C ILE A 14 -10.60 -8.03 -0.88
N LEU A 15 -10.94 -9.21 -0.36
CA LEU A 15 -9.97 -10.13 0.26
C LEU A 15 -8.88 -10.56 -0.73
N ALA A 16 -9.27 -10.93 -1.96
CA ALA A 16 -8.32 -11.28 -3.00
C ALA A 16 -7.38 -10.11 -3.32
N SER A 17 -7.91 -8.90 -3.44
CA SER A 17 -7.10 -7.69 -3.66
C SER A 17 -6.10 -7.44 -2.53
N ILE A 18 -6.52 -7.60 -1.27
CA ILE A 18 -5.64 -7.42 -0.11
C ILE A 18 -4.51 -8.45 -0.15
N ILE A 19 -4.82 -9.73 -0.37
CA ILE A 19 -3.82 -10.80 -0.42
C ILE A 19 -2.81 -10.54 -1.55
N LEU A 20 -3.29 -10.19 -2.74
CA LEU A 20 -2.44 -9.88 -3.89
C LEU A 20 -1.53 -8.68 -3.60
N SER A 21 -2.06 -7.60 -3.00
CA SER A 21 -1.28 -6.43 -2.61
C SER A 21 -0.20 -6.77 -1.59
N LEU A 22 -0.52 -7.61 -0.58
CA LEU A 22 0.47 -8.06 0.40
C LEU A 22 1.60 -8.85 -0.25
N ILE A 23 1.27 -9.77 -1.16
CA ILE A 23 2.27 -10.56 -1.90
C ILE A 23 3.13 -9.65 -2.78
N ALA A 24 2.51 -8.70 -3.49
CA ALA A 24 3.22 -7.76 -4.36
C ALA A 24 4.18 -6.87 -3.57
N ILE A 25 3.73 -6.27 -2.47
CA ILE A 25 4.54 -5.32 -1.69
C ILE A 25 5.61 -6.07 -0.88
N TYR A 26 5.21 -7.00 -0.02
CA TYR A 26 6.12 -7.62 0.94
C TYR A 26 6.86 -8.83 0.37
N GLY A 27 6.26 -9.54 -0.57
CA GLY A 27 6.86 -10.71 -1.20
C GLY A 27 7.76 -10.39 -2.40
N ARG A 28 7.53 -9.26 -3.08
CA ARG A 28 8.27 -8.90 -4.31
C ARG A 28 8.94 -7.54 -4.21
N LEU A 29 8.18 -6.47 -3.98
CA LEU A 29 8.67 -5.09 -4.10
C LEU A 29 9.71 -4.72 -3.05
N VAL A 30 9.42 -4.92 -1.77
CA VAL A 30 10.34 -4.60 -0.65
C VAL A 30 11.64 -5.41 -0.76
N PRO A 31 11.61 -6.74 -0.98
CA PRO A 31 12.84 -7.50 -1.23
C PRO A 31 13.58 -7.05 -2.50
N ALA A 32 12.86 -6.74 -3.59
CA ALA A 32 13.47 -6.33 -4.85
C ALA A 32 14.34 -5.08 -4.69
N GLY A 33 13.87 -4.08 -3.92
CA GLY A 33 14.64 -2.86 -3.63
C GLY A 33 15.98 -3.12 -2.94
N GLU A 34 16.10 -4.18 -2.15
CA GLU A 34 17.36 -4.57 -1.49
C GLU A 34 18.27 -5.43 -2.39
N THR A 35 17.67 -6.21 -3.30
CA THR A 35 18.36 -7.21 -4.13
C THR A 35 18.89 -6.71 -5.47
N LEU A 36 18.64 -5.46 -5.85
CA LEU A 36 19.27 -4.83 -7.02
C LEU A 36 20.76 -4.56 -6.74
N ALA A 37 21.54 -5.65 -6.66
CA ALA A 37 22.92 -5.68 -6.22
C ALA A 37 23.83 -4.75 -7.04
N LYS A 38 23.53 -4.59 -8.34
CA LYS A 38 24.27 -3.70 -9.26
C LYS A 38 24.20 -2.23 -8.83
N TRP A 39 23.08 -1.78 -8.24
CA TRP A 39 22.78 -0.38 -7.94
C TRP A 39 22.42 -0.15 -6.46
N ARG A 40 22.87 -1.06 -5.59
CA ARG A 40 22.52 -1.09 -4.16
C ARG A 40 22.85 0.21 -3.42
N SER A 41 23.94 0.89 -3.79
CA SER A 41 24.32 2.18 -3.19
C SER A 41 23.36 3.29 -3.61
N THR A 42 22.97 3.34 -4.88
CA THR A 42 22.05 4.33 -5.44
C THR A 42 20.65 4.20 -4.85
N PHE A 43 20.12 2.96 -4.74
CA PHE A 43 18.78 2.71 -4.19
C PHE A 43 18.72 2.63 -2.66
N SER A 44 19.84 2.83 -1.95
CA SER A 44 19.90 2.61 -0.50
C SER A 44 18.88 3.47 0.27
N SER A 45 18.66 4.72 -0.17
CA SER A 45 17.71 5.63 0.47
C SER A 45 16.26 5.23 0.17
N SER A 46 15.93 5.06 -1.11
CA SER A 46 14.60 4.67 -1.57
C SER A 46 14.16 3.31 -1.02
N ALA A 47 15.03 2.31 -1.09
CA ALA A 47 14.77 0.98 -0.54
C ALA A 47 14.56 0.97 0.97
N LYS A 48 15.30 1.80 1.73
CA LYS A 48 15.08 1.95 3.18
C LYS A 48 13.72 2.58 3.48
N LEU A 49 13.36 3.65 2.78
CA LEU A 49 12.07 4.31 2.94
C LEU A 49 10.91 3.34 2.65
N MET A 50 11.01 2.58 1.54
CA MET A 50 10.03 1.55 1.20
C MET A 50 9.94 0.47 2.28
N LYS A 51 11.08 -0.08 2.72
CA LYS A 51 11.12 -1.14 3.72
C LYS A 51 10.52 -0.67 5.04
N TYR A 52 11.06 0.39 5.65
CA TYR A 52 10.62 0.82 6.96
C TYR A 52 9.20 1.42 6.92
N GLY A 53 8.84 2.12 5.84
CA GLY A 53 7.50 2.64 5.65
C GLY A 53 6.45 1.55 5.55
N TYR A 54 6.63 0.58 4.64
CA TYR A 54 5.66 -0.52 4.48
C TYR A 54 5.64 -1.47 5.68
N TRP A 55 6.79 -1.88 6.23
CA TRP A 55 6.79 -2.71 7.44
C TRP A 55 6.20 -2.00 8.66
N GLY A 56 6.49 -0.70 8.81
CA GLY A 56 5.88 0.12 9.86
C GLY A 56 4.37 0.22 9.70
N PHE A 57 3.87 0.47 8.49
CA PHE A 57 2.45 0.48 8.18
C PHE A 57 1.78 -0.86 8.55
N LEU A 58 2.36 -1.98 8.12
CA LEU A 58 1.81 -3.30 8.40
C LEU A 58 1.70 -3.56 9.90
N GLY A 59 2.77 -3.30 10.65
CA GLY A 59 2.79 -3.48 12.10
C GLY A 59 1.75 -2.61 12.80
N LEU A 60 1.62 -1.35 12.39
CA LEU A 60 0.68 -0.41 12.99
C LEU A 60 -0.78 -0.73 12.65
N ILE A 61 -1.08 -1.20 11.44
CA ILE A 61 -2.43 -1.65 11.08
C ILE A 61 -2.82 -2.91 11.87
N ILE A 62 -1.92 -3.88 11.99
CA ILE A 62 -2.16 -5.05 12.84
C ILE A 62 -2.43 -4.62 14.28
N LEU A 63 -1.65 -3.67 14.81
CA LEU A 63 -1.86 -3.12 16.15
C LEU A 63 -3.23 -2.42 16.28
N ALA A 64 -3.63 -1.61 15.30
CA ALA A 64 -4.93 -0.96 15.29
C ALA A 64 -6.09 -1.97 15.31
N ILE A 65 -5.97 -3.06 14.53
CA ILE A 65 -6.94 -4.17 14.53
C ILE A 65 -6.97 -4.86 15.89
N ILE A 66 -5.83 -5.15 16.50
CA ILE A 66 -5.75 -5.75 17.83
C ILE A 66 -6.44 -4.87 18.87
N ILE A 67 -6.20 -3.55 18.86
CA ILE A 67 -6.85 -2.59 19.76
C ILE A 67 -8.38 -2.63 19.58
N LEU A 68 -8.87 -2.59 18.34
CA LEU A 68 -10.30 -2.67 18.05
C LEU A 68 -10.91 -3.99 18.54
N VAL A 69 -10.30 -5.11 18.20
CA VAL A 69 -10.80 -6.44 18.61
C VAL A 69 -10.77 -6.57 20.13
N ALA A 70 -9.70 -6.17 20.79
CA ALA A 70 -9.56 -6.24 22.25
C ALA A 70 -10.56 -5.33 22.98
N GLY A 71 -10.86 -4.15 22.44
CA GLY A 71 -11.84 -3.25 23.05
C GLY A 71 -13.29 -3.60 22.73
N ILE A 72 -13.57 -4.29 21.62
CA ILE A 72 -14.94 -4.73 21.27
C ILE A 72 -15.27 -6.09 21.89
N ALA A 73 -14.32 -7.03 21.97
CA ALA A 73 -14.55 -8.40 22.42
C ALA A 73 -15.29 -8.54 23.77
N PRO A 74 -14.98 -7.75 24.82
CA PRO A 74 -15.70 -7.79 26.10
C PRO A 74 -17.18 -7.41 26.00
N HIS A 75 -17.58 -6.72 24.92
CA HIS A 75 -18.92 -6.20 24.73
C HIS A 75 -19.79 -7.06 23.80
N ILE A 76 -19.20 -8.00 23.06
CA ILE A 76 -19.93 -8.85 22.08
C ILE A 76 -21.03 -9.69 22.76
N GLY A 77 -20.80 -10.18 23.98
CA GLY A 77 -21.80 -10.93 24.74
C GLY A 77 -22.90 -10.05 25.37
N ASN A 78 -22.59 -8.81 25.71
CA ASN A 78 -23.51 -7.86 26.35
C ASN A 78 -24.35 -7.04 25.37
N LEU A 79 -24.05 -7.10 24.07
CA LEU A 79 -24.84 -6.46 23.02
C LEU A 79 -26.29 -6.98 22.98
N HIS A 80 -26.54 -8.21 23.42
CA HIS A 80 -27.88 -8.80 23.54
C HIS A 80 -28.63 -8.36 24.82
N GLY A 81 -27.91 -7.89 25.85
CA GLY A 81 -28.43 -7.50 27.17
C GLY A 81 -28.61 -5.99 27.38
N LEU A 82 -28.33 -5.17 26.35
CA LEU A 82 -28.41 -3.70 26.38
C LEU A 82 -29.81 -3.14 26.71
N ILE A 83 -30.85 -3.97 26.63
CA ILE A 83 -32.22 -3.60 26.98
C ILE A 83 -32.47 -3.69 28.50
N SER A 84 -31.66 -4.47 29.23
CA SER A 84 -31.84 -4.74 30.68
C SER A 84 -30.76 -4.15 31.60
N SER A 85 -29.70 -3.54 31.05
CA SER A 85 -28.59 -3.00 31.83
C SER A 85 -28.89 -1.63 32.44
N SER A 86 -28.27 -1.32 33.57
CA SER A 86 -28.43 -0.02 34.23
C SER A 86 -27.81 1.11 33.40
N ARG A 87 -28.37 2.34 33.48
CA ARG A 87 -27.88 3.52 32.73
C ARG A 87 -26.39 3.82 32.98
N SER A 88 -25.86 3.46 34.15
CA SER A 88 -24.45 3.64 34.53
C SER A 88 -23.52 2.67 33.78
N GLU A 89 -23.90 1.39 33.68
CA GLU A 89 -23.13 0.37 32.95
C GLU A 89 -23.14 0.64 31.45
N THR A 90 -24.29 1.08 30.90
CA THR A 90 -24.40 1.46 29.49
C THR A 90 -23.50 2.66 29.17
N ASN A 91 -23.44 3.68 30.04
CA ASN A 91 -22.56 4.83 29.84
C ASN A 91 -21.07 4.44 29.94
N GLY A 92 -20.69 3.56 30.88
CA GLY A 92 -19.32 3.06 31.00
C GLY A 92 -18.86 2.27 29.76
N MET A 93 -19.74 1.42 29.22
CA MET A 93 -19.51 0.68 27.98
C MET A 93 -19.35 1.61 26.77
N ILE A 94 -20.23 2.61 26.62
CA ILE A 94 -20.14 3.59 25.51
C ILE A 94 -18.81 4.36 25.59
N ILE A 95 -18.43 4.83 26.78
CA ILE A 95 -17.17 5.57 26.98
C ILE A 95 -15.97 4.69 26.61
N SER A 96 -15.95 3.44 27.08
CA SER A 96 -14.91 2.46 26.74
C SER A 96 -14.80 2.27 25.22
N LEU A 97 -15.92 2.05 24.53
CA LEU A 97 -15.96 1.85 23.09
C LEU A 97 -15.45 3.07 22.31
N VAL A 98 -15.82 4.28 22.74
CA VAL A 98 -15.35 5.54 22.14
C VAL A 98 -13.85 5.70 22.31
N PHE A 99 -13.30 5.43 23.51
CA PHE A 99 -11.86 5.51 23.73
C PHE A 99 -11.08 4.43 22.96
N THR A 100 -11.59 3.22 22.86
CA THR A 100 -11.03 2.17 21.99
C THR A 100 -10.98 2.64 20.55
N PHE A 101 -12.10 3.19 20.05
CA PHE A 101 -12.18 3.68 18.68
C PHE A 101 -11.21 4.83 18.43
N LEU A 102 -11.16 5.83 19.32
CA LEU A 102 -10.21 6.94 19.24
C LEU A 102 -8.75 6.47 19.26
N GLY A 103 -8.42 5.49 20.12
CA GLY A 103 -7.10 4.87 20.16
C GLY A 103 -6.74 4.17 18.85
N ALA A 104 -7.66 3.39 18.29
CA ALA A 104 -7.48 2.74 17.01
C ALA A 104 -7.33 3.73 15.85
N VAL A 105 -8.12 4.81 15.84
CA VAL A 105 -8.00 5.89 14.85
C VAL A 105 -6.64 6.57 14.96
N LEU A 106 -6.15 6.86 16.17
CA LEU A 106 -4.83 7.47 16.35
C LEU A 106 -3.72 6.57 15.79
N VAL A 107 -3.77 5.26 16.06
CA VAL A 107 -2.81 4.30 15.49
C VAL A 107 -2.95 4.22 13.97
N ALA A 108 -4.17 4.26 13.43
CA ALA A 108 -4.40 4.28 11.98
C ALA A 108 -3.84 5.54 11.31
N ILE A 109 -3.87 6.70 11.98
CA ILE A 109 -3.23 7.93 11.50
C ILE A 109 -1.71 7.73 11.40
N VAL A 110 -1.09 7.19 12.45
CA VAL A 110 0.37 6.90 12.44
C VAL A 110 0.71 5.87 11.37
N ALA A 111 -0.13 4.84 11.19
CA ALA A 111 0.02 3.85 10.13
C ALA A 111 -0.02 4.52 8.75
N SER A 112 -0.96 5.45 8.53
CA SER A 112 -1.10 6.19 7.27
C SER A 112 0.15 7.04 6.96
N ILE A 113 0.79 7.61 7.98
CA ILE A 113 2.07 8.31 7.82
C ILE A 113 3.18 7.33 7.41
N ALA A 114 3.27 6.17 8.06
CA ALA A 114 4.25 5.14 7.67
C ALA A 114 4.04 4.65 6.23
N TYR A 115 2.78 4.46 5.83
CA TYR A 115 2.41 4.12 4.45
C TYR A 115 2.88 5.20 3.46
N LEU A 116 2.65 6.48 3.79
CA LEU A 116 3.11 7.60 2.95
C LEU A 116 4.63 7.61 2.79
N ILE A 117 5.38 7.31 3.86
CA ILE A 117 6.85 7.18 3.80
C ILE A 117 7.26 6.05 2.85
N GLY A 118 6.59 4.89 2.94
CA GLY A 118 6.84 3.74 2.05
C GLY A 118 6.57 4.08 0.58
N TRP A 119 5.44 4.75 0.33
CA TRP A 119 5.03 5.22 -0.99
C TRP A 119 5.99 6.27 -1.58
N ILE A 120 6.48 7.22 -0.78
CA ILE A 120 7.52 8.17 -1.23
C ILE A 120 8.78 7.42 -1.65
N GLY A 121 9.19 6.40 -0.89
CA GLY A 121 10.29 5.54 -1.24
C GLY A 121 10.09 4.85 -2.60
N GLU A 122 8.88 4.38 -2.88
CA GLU A 122 8.53 3.75 -4.16
C GLU A 122 8.63 4.74 -5.33
N ILE A 123 8.11 5.96 -5.18
CA ILE A 123 8.25 7.00 -6.20
C ILE A 123 9.73 7.33 -6.45
N MET A 124 10.52 7.52 -5.39
CA MET A 124 11.96 7.76 -5.54
C MET A 124 12.66 6.61 -6.26
N PHE A 125 12.31 5.38 -5.89
CA PHE A 125 12.85 4.18 -6.53
C PHE A 125 12.55 4.15 -8.03
N LEU A 126 11.33 4.50 -8.46
CA LEU A 126 10.97 4.56 -9.88
C LEU A 126 11.78 5.62 -10.66
N PHE A 127 12.03 6.78 -10.05
CA PHE A 127 12.85 7.84 -10.64
C PHE A 127 14.33 7.43 -10.75
N GLU A 128 14.87 6.81 -9.70
CA GLU A 128 16.22 6.28 -9.70
C GLU A 128 16.35 5.15 -10.73
N LEU A 129 15.35 4.27 -10.87
CA LEU A 129 15.33 3.19 -11.85
C LEU A 129 15.29 3.73 -13.28
N SER A 130 14.52 4.79 -13.53
CA SER A 130 14.51 5.50 -14.82
C SER A 130 15.90 6.08 -15.16
N THR A 131 16.58 6.66 -14.18
CA THR A 131 17.92 7.24 -14.36
C THR A 131 18.94 6.18 -14.73
N GLN A 132 18.84 4.99 -14.12
CA GLN A 132 19.82 3.92 -14.31
C GLN A 132 19.54 3.04 -15.54
N THR A 133 18.27 2.87 -15.93
CA THR A 133 17.88 2.13 -17.15
C THR A 133 17.79 3.01 -18.39
N SER A 134 17.83 4.34 -18.24
CA SER A 134 17.50 5.33 -19.29
C SER A 134 16.08 5.22 -19.85
N LEU A 135 15.23 4.36 -19.28
CA LEU A 135 13.84 4.20 -19.70
C LEU A 135 12.96 5.22 -18.99
N GLN A 136 12.37 6.13 -19.75
CA GLN A 136 11.53 7.21 -19.22
C GLN A 136 10.23 6.70 -18.60
N GLY A 137 9.74 5.52 -19.01
CA GLY A 137 8.46 5.01 -18.56
C GLY A 137 8.37 4.79 -17.04
N PHE A 138 9.47 4.43 -16.37
CA PHE A 138 9.49 4.36 -14.90
C PHE A 138 9.22 5.72 -14.24
N ARG A 139 9.83 6.79 -14.77
CA ARG A 139 9.58 8.16 -14.29
C ARG A 139 8.15 8.60 -14.59
N THR A 140 7.65 8.31 -15.79
CA THR A 140 6.27 8.62 -16.18
C THR A 140 5.27 7.94 -15.25
N ALA A 141 5.49 6.67 -14.91
CA ALA A 141 4.63 5.96 -13.97
C ALA A 141 4.68 6.56 -12.56
N GLY A 142 5.87 6.96 -12.07
CA GLY A 142 5.99 7.68 -10.80
C GLY A 142 5.18 8.98 -10.79
N ILE A 143 5.21 9.75 -11.88
CA ILE A 143 4.41 10.98 -12.04
C ILE A 143 2.92 10.66 -12.03
N LEU A 144 2.49 9.61 -12.74
CA LEU A 144 1.08 9.20 -12.78
C LEU A 144 0.58 8.74 -11.41
N TYR A 145 1.38 8.04 -10.61
CA TYR A 145 1.03 7.72 -9.23
C TYR A 145 0.89 8.96 -8.36
N LEU A 146 1.82 9.93 -8.49
CA LEU A 146 1.72 11.21 -7.78
C LEU A 146 0.45 11.98 -8.18
N LEU A 147 0.13 12.03 -9.46
CA LEU A 147 -1.11 12.65 -9.95
C LEU A 147 -2.35 11.93 -9.43
N ALA A 148 -2.37 10.59 -9.46
CA ALA A 148 -3.48 9.81 -8.92
C ALA A 148 -3.71 10.09 -7.43
N PHE A 149 -2.64 10.23 -6.66
CA PHE A 149 -2.70 10.62 -5.25
C PHE A 149 -3.31 12.01 -5.06
N LEU A 150 -2.82 13.02 -5.80
CA LEU A 150 -3.36 14.38 -5.74
C LEU A 150 -4.84 14.45 -6.14
N VAL A 151 -5.21 13.75 -7.20
CA VAL A 151 -6.61 13.65 -7.68
C VAL A 151 -7.50 13.02 -6.62
N SER A 152 -7.01 12.02 -5.90
CA SER A 152 -7.74 11.39 -4.78
C SER A 152 -8.03 12.38 -3.65
N PHE A 153 -7.13 13.32 -3.36
CA PHE A 153 -7.39 14.39 -2.38
C PHE A 153 -8.48 15.36 -2.84
N VAL A 154 -8.47 15.75 -4.12
CA VAL A 154 -9.50 16.64 -4.69
C VAL A 154 -10.88 15.96 -4.69
N SER A 155 -10.93 14.63 -4.80
CA SER A 155 -12.17 13.86 -4.73
C SER A 155 -12.88 13.89 -3.37
N LEU A 156 -12.22 14.37 -2.31
CA LEU A 156 -12.85 14.60 -0.99
C LEU A 156 -13.85 15.77 -1.00
N VAL A 157 -13.89 16.57 -2.08
CA VAL A 157 -14.88 17.63 -2.28
C VAL A 157 -16.18 17.00 -2.82
N PRO A 158 -17.30 17.04 -2.05
CA PRO A 158 -18.51 16.25 -2.37
C PRO A 158 -19.09 16.47 -3.76
N HIS A 159 -18.91 17.67 -4.32
CA HIS A 159 -19.50 18.07 -5.60
C HIS A 159 -18.74 17.55 -6.83
N LEU A 160 -17.53 17.01 -6.66
CA LEU A 160 -16.69 16.51 -7.74
C LEU A 160 -16.49 14.99 -7.72
N ILE A 161 -17.11 14.29 -6.75
CA ILE A 161 -16.91 12.87 -6.49
C ILE A 161 -17.14 12.01 -7.74
N LEU A 162 -18.23 12.21 -8.50
CA LEU A 162 -18.61 11.30 -9.59
C LEU A 162 -17.66 11.31 -10.80
N VAL A 163 -17.02 12.43 -11.12
CA VAL A 163 -16.10 12.52 -12.28
C VAL A 163 -14.66 12.22 -11.85
N ILE A 164 -14.26 12.70 -10.68
CA ILE A 164 -12.87 12.59 -10.19
C ILE A 164 -12.57 11.19 -9.63
N SER A 165 -13.57 10.49 -9.08
CA SER A 165 -13.39 9.14 -8.52
C SER A 165 -12.93 8.10 -9.53
N PHE A 166 -13.20 8.26 -10.83
CA PHE A 166 -12.68 7.37 -11.88
C PHE A 166 -11.30 7.77 -12.40
N VAL A 167 -10.91 9.04 -12.25
CA VAL A 167 -9.63 9.55 -12.78
C VAL A 167 -8.45 8.97 -12.02
N ALA A 168 -8.51 8.93 -10.68
CA ALA A 168 -7.41 8.37 -9.89
C ALA A 168 -7.15 6.88 -10.19
N PRO A 169 -8.17 5.99 -10.20
CA PRO A 169 -8.00 4.60 -10.64
C PRO A 169 -7.47 4.48 -12.07
N ALA A 170 -7.98 5.29 -13.02
CA ALA A 170 -7.52 5.26 -14.40
C ALA A 170 -6.02 5.63 -14.52
N LEU A 171 -5.56 6.64 -13.79
CA LEU A 171 -4.15 7.03 -13.74
C LEU A 171 -3.27 5.92 -13.14
N GLN A 172 -3.75 5.22 -12.10
CA GLN A 172 -3.03 4.10 -11.51
C GLN A 172 -2.92 2.92 -12.49
N ILE A 173 -4.00 2.61 -13.23
CA ILE A 173 -3.98 1.56 -14.26
C ILE A 173 -3.00 1.93 -15.38
N ALA A 174 -3.03 3.18 -15.85
CA ALA A 174 -2.08 3.67 -16.85
C ALA A 174 -0.62 3.57 -16.37
N ALA A 175 -0.36 3.94 -15.11
CA ALA A 175 0.97 3.81 -14.50
C ALA A 175 1.45 2.36 -14.48
N LEU A 176 0.58 1.42 -14.10
CA LEU A 176 0.88 -0.02 -14.06
C LEU A 176 1.22 -0.59 -15.44
N ILE A 177 0.48 -0.19 -16.48
CA ILE A 177 0.74 -0.62 -17.85
C ILE A 177 2.12 -0.14 -18.30
N ILE A 178 2.43 1.15 -18.09
CA ILE A 178 3.72 1.74 -18.47
C ILE A 178 4.88 1.08 -17.70
N LEU A 179 4.70 0.82 -16.39
CA LEU A 179 5.69 0.10 -15.58
C LEU A 179 5.96 -1.29 -16.12
N ARG A 180 4.91 -2.03 -16.47
CA ARG A 180 5.04 -3.37 -17.03
C ARG A 180 5.82 -3.35 -18.34
N GLU A 181 5.50 -2.44 -19.24
CA GLU A 181 6.19 -2.30 -20.53
C GLU A 181 7.66 -1.93 -20.34
N SER A 182 7.94 -0.94 -19.50
CA SER A 182 9.30 -0.51 -19.18
C SER A 182 10.12 -1.60 -18.51
N ALA A 183 9.50 -2.40 -17.62
CA ALA A 183 10.15 -3.53 -16.99
C ALA A 183 10.49 -4.64 -18.00
N ILE A 184 9.61 -4.92 -18.95
CA ILE A 184 9.87 -5.90 -20.02
C ILE A 184 11.02 -5.43 -20.91
N GLU A 185 11.06 -4.14 -21.25
CA GLU A 185 12.13 -3.55 -22.04
C GLU A 185 13.48 -3.60 -21.30
N ALA A 186 13.51 -3.18 -20.04
CA ALA A 186 14.70 -3.27 -19.19
C ALA A 186 15.22 -4.72 -19.08
N LEU A 187 14.32 -5.69 -18.94
CA LEU A 187 14.68 -7.12 -18.87
C LEU A 187 15.25 -7.64 -20.20
N LYS A 188 14.72 -7.19 -21.34
CA LYS A 188 15.24 -7.55 -22.67
C LYS A 188 16.64 -7.00 -22.88
N GLU A 189 16.87 -5.74 -22.52
CA GLU A 189 18.20 -5.11 -22.61
C GLU A 189 19.21 -5.81 -21.69
N ALA A 190 18.79 -6.14 -20.46
CA ALA A 190 19.64 -6.87 -19.52
C ALA A 190 19.98 -8.30 -20.01
N GLY A 191 19.06 -8.96 -20.71
CA GLY A 191 19.28 -10.28 -21.31
C GLY A 191 20.14 -10.28 -22.58
N GLN A 192 20.32 -9.12 -23.22
CA GLN A 192 21.13 -8.95 -24.42
C GLN A 192 22.57 -8.49 -24.14
N ALA A 193 22.90 -8.14 -22.90
CA ALA A 193 24.27 -7.81 -22.51
C ALA A 193 25.17 -9.06 -22.63
N PRO A 194 26.26 -9.03 -23.44
CA PRO A 194 27.12 -10.19 -23.61
C PRO A 194 27.77 -10.56 -22.26
N ALA A 195 27.96 -11.87 -22.04
CA ALA A 195 28.69 -12.40 -20.89
C ALA A 195 30.18 -12.06 -21.01
N THR A 196 30.55 -10.79 -20.81
CA THR A 196 31.95 -10.35 -20.77
C THR A 196 32.53 -10.65 -19.39
N ASN A 197 32.79 -11.94 -19.14
CA ASN A 197 33.66 -12.43 -18.08
C ASN A 197 34.37 -13.70 -18.59
N ALA A 198 35.04 -13.62 -19.74
CA ALA A 198 36.12 -14.55 -20.03
C ALA A 198 37.39 -14.00 -19.36
N PRO A 199 38.04 -14.75 -18.44
CA PRO A 199 39.27 -14.29 -17.82
C PRO A 199 40.36 -14.08 -18.89
N PRO A 200 41.27 -13.10 -18.70
CA PRO A 200 42.36 -12.87 -19.63
C PRO A 200 43.24 -14.13 -19.73
N VAL A 201 43.44 -14.60 -20.96
CA VAL A 201 44.37 -15.67 -21.28
C VAL A 201 45.79 -15.16 -20.94
N PRO A 202 46.55 -15.84 -20.06
CA PRO A 202 47.93 -15.48 -19.81
C PRO A 202 48.73 -15.64 -21.12
N GLN A 203 49.42 -14.57 -21.53
CA GLN A 203 50.49 -14.64 -22.54
C GLN A 203 51.77 -15.14 -21.89
#